data_AF-W2YR06-F1
#
_entry.id   AF-W2YR06-F1
#
_cell.length_a   1.000
_cell.length_b   1.000
_cell.length_c   1.000
_cell.angle_alpha   90.00
_cell.angle_beta   90.00
_cell.angle_gamma   90.00
#
_symmetry.space_group_name_H-M   'P 1'
#
loop_
_entity.id
_entity.type
_entity.pdbx_description
1 polymer ?
#
loop_
_entity_poly.entity_id
_entity_poly.type
_entity_poly.pdbx_seq_one_letter_code
_entity_poly.pdbx_strand_id
1 'polypeptide(L)'
;MGNTNTHFLQRRSRLALALVIVFLGRKALGRSILSFLMRLRSAETPRLVYRATDGNKKLLSHCPTITKSKYYPPWRLFNGHLQTVRFAYDERGPNINYKRQLMKLPDGGVVSLDWALLHDQNVPNQVTDLNSSGSSSWLPDVEPTRRTVILLPGLTGGSPENYIRSTIARLHELGWQCVVLNARGCANTPVTTAQLFCSAYTGDLRYVLQQLSKKYHFTQEAFVGVGFSMGSNVLVKYLGEDGDQTPLTGAISVGNPFDLTICSANFGGSLFNRMTYDKALNNNLRELFFNKCDAAKQFENYPGVDLEAIKATRTVRDFDDTLTKYVFHYDTVDDYYNARGL
;
A
#
# COMPACT_ATOMS: atom_id res chain seq x y z
N MET A 1 -5.49 -30.86 19.34
CA MET A 1 -4.21 -30.53 18.67
C MET A 1 -3.91 -31.50 17.51
N GLY A 2 -4.77 -31.57 16.47
CA GLY A 2 -4.65 -32.65 15.47
C GLY A 2 -4.84 -32.30 13.99
N ASN A 3 -5.11 -31.04 13.62
CA ASN A 3 -5.58 -30.74 12.25
C ASN A 3 -4.80 -29.65 11.47
N THR A 4 -3.76 -29.05 12.08
CA THR A 4 -2.93 -28.01 11.42
C THR A 4 -1.70 -28.59 10.71
N ASN A 5 -1.15 -29.72 11.18
CA ASN A 5 0.02 -30.35 10.57
C ASN A 5 -0.28 -31.01 9.21
N THR A 6 -1.47 -31.58 9.02
CA THR A 6 -1.89 -32.25 7.78
C THR A 6 -2.03 -31.29 6.61
N HIS A 7 -2.57 -30.09 6.83
CA HIS A 7 -2.65 -29.03 5.81
C HIS A 7 -1.28 -28.45 5.41
N PHE A 8 -0.35 -28.35 6.36
CA PHE A 8 1.01 -27.84 6.11
C PHE A 8 1.88 -28.84 5.33
N LEU A 9 1.80 -30.12 5.69
CA LEU A 9 2.45 -31.22 4.96
C LEU A 9 1.86 -31.37 3.54
N GLN A 10 0.55 -31.22 3.37
CA GLN A 10 -0.09 -31.19 2.04
C GLN A 10 0.36 -30.00 1.17
N ARG A 11 0.66 -28.83 1.75
CA ARG A 11 1.17 -27.67 0.99
C ARG A 11 2.62 -27.86 0.55
N ARG A 12 3.48 -28.43 1.40
CA ARG A 12 4.88 -28.73 1.05
C ARG A 12 5.02 -29.84 0.00
N SER A 13 4.21 -30.90 0.10
CA SER A 13 4.19 -31.97 -0.91
C SER A 13 3.68 -31.47 -2.27
N ARG A 14 2.69 -30.55 -2.28
CA ARG A 14 2.21 -29.89 -3.50
C ARG A 14 3.28 -29.00 -4.16
N LEU A 15 4.12 -28.33 -3.36
CA LEU A 15 5.19 -27.48 -3.87
C LEU A 15 6.34 -28.32 -4.47
N ALA A 16 6.77 -29.37 -3.78
CA ALA A 16 7.80 -30.29 -4.28
C ALA A 16 7.34 -31.02 -5.55
N LEU A 17 6.11 -31.51 -5.57
CA LEU A 17 5.51 -32.13 -6.75
C LEU A 17 5.36 -31.13 -7.92
N ALA A 18 4.99 -29.88 -7.65
CA ALA A 18 4.92 -28.84 -8.69
C ALA A 18 6.31 -28.53 -9.28
N LEU A 19 7.37 -28.49 -8.46
CA LEU A 19 8.74 -28.28 -8.93
C LEU A 19 9.24 -29.46 -9.78
N VAL A 20 8.93 -30.70 -9.39
CA VAL A 20 9.25 -31.92 -10.16
C VAL A 20 8.48 -31.96 -11.49
N ILE A 21 7.19 -31.60 -11.50
CA ILE A 21 6.38 -31.51 -12.73
C ILE A 21 6.91 -30.40 -13.65
N VAL A 22 7.34 -29.26 -13.10
CA VAL A 22 7.94 -28.18 -13.90
C VAL A 22 9.29 -28.60 -14.49
N PHE A 23 10.10 -29.34 -13.74
CA PHE A 23 11.41 -29.82 -14.18
C PHE A 23 11.29 -30.93 -15.23
N LEU A 24 10.43 -31.94 -15.00
CA LEU A 24 10.21 -33.05 -15.93
C LEU A 24 9.34 -32.63 -17.14
N GLY A 25 8.29 -31.84 -16.92
CA GLY A 25 7.42 -31.32 -17.96
C GLY A 25 8.11 -30.36 -18.93
N ARG A 26 9.18 -29.67 -18.50
CA ARG A 26 10.05 -28.89 -19.39
C ARG A 26 10.78 -29.75 -20.41
N LYS A 27 11.15 -30.99 -20.07
CA LYS A 27 11.83 -31.93 -20.97
C LYS A 27 10.85 -32.74 -21.82
N ALA A 28 9.64 -33.03 -21.35
CA ALA A 28 8.70 -33.96 -22.00
C ALA A 28 7.50 -33.31 -22.72
N LEU A 29 6.99 -32.17 -22.25
CA LEU A 29 5.68 -31.63 -22.66
C LEU A 29 5.77 -30.34 -23.51
N GLY A 30 6.96 -29.77 -23.68
CA GLY A 30 7.12 -28.45 -24.30
C GLY A 30 6.60 -27.31 -23.40
N ARG A 31 7.18 -26.12 -23.55
CA ARG A 31 6.88 -24.96 -22.69
C ARG A 31 5.40 -24.54 -22.71
N SER A 32 4.72 -24.74 -23.84
CA SER A 32 3.32 -24.34 -24.05
C SER A 32 2.34 -25.20 -23.25
N ILE A 33 2.53 -26.53 -23.21
CA ILE A 33 1.62 -27.42 -22.46
C ILE A 33 1.81 -27.23 -20.96
N LEU A 34 3.04 -27.08 -20.48
CA LEU A 34 3.31 -26.78 -19.07
C LEU A 34 2.70 -25.42 -18.64
N SER A 35 2.81 -24.40 -19.50
CA SER A 35 2.18 -23.09 -19.28
C SER A 35 0.66 -23.21 -19.16
N PHE A 36 0.03 -23.99 -20.04
CA PHE A 36 -1.40 -24.24 -20.03
C PHE A 36 -1.85 -24.99 -18.76
N LEU A 37 -1.14 -26.05 -18.37
CA LEU A 37 -1.44 -26.83 -17.16
C LEU A 37 -1.30 -26.00 -15.88
N MET A 38 -0.23 -25.20 -15.77
CA MET A 38 -0.03 -24.30 -14.63
C MET A 38 -1.11 -23.22 -14.56
N ARG A 39 -1.54 -22.70 -15.72
CA ARG A 39 -2.63 -21.72 -15.82
C ARG A 39 -3.96 -22.29 -15.35
N LEU A 40 -4.30 -23.53 -15.72
CA LEU A 40 -5.52 -24.18 -15.26
C LEU A 40 -5.48 -24.50 -13.76
N ARG A 41 -4.34 -24.96 -13.25
CA ARG A 41 -4.19 -25.34 -11.83
C ARG A 41 -4.24 -24.15 -10.87
N SER A 42 -3.75 -23.00 -11.32
CA SER A 42 -3.62 -21.79 -10.49
C SER A 42 -4.77 -20.80 -10.70
N ALA A 43 -5.74 -21.14 -11.56
CA ALA A 43 -6.88 -20.30 -11.84
C ALA A 43 -7.89 -20.38 -10.70
N GLU A 44 -8.17 -19.25 -10.07
CA GLU A 44 -9.11 -19.18 -8.95
C GLU A 44 -10.20 -18.14 -9.24
N THR A 45 -11.44 -18.47 -8.90
CA THR A 45 -12.52 -17.48 -8.84
C THR A 45 -12.38 -16.73 -7.52
N PRO A 46 -12.47 -15.38 -7.51
CA PRO A 46 -12.46 -14.61 -6.27
C PRO A 46 -13.53 -15.13 -5.30
N ARG A 47 -13.13 -15.40 -4.05
CA ARG A 47 -14.09 -15.72 -2.99
C ARG A 47 -14.75 -14.42 -2.52
N LEU A 48 -16.07 -14.34 -2.68
CA LEU A 48 -16.84 -13.19 -2.22
C LEU A 48 -17.35 -13.42 -0.79
N VAL A 49 -17.11 -12.44 0.07
CA VAL A 49 -17.69 -12.35 1.41
C VAL A 49 -18.32 -10.97 1.52
N TYR A 50 -19.63 -10.90 1.68
CA TYR A 50 -20.36 -9.63 1.73
C TYR A 50 -21.65 -9.79 2.52
N ARG A 51 -22.17 -8.67 3.04
CA ARG A 51 -23.50 -8.64 3.65
C ARG A 51 -24.56 -8.69 2.55
N ALA A 52 -25.43 -9.71 2.56
CA ALA A 52 -26.40 -9.97 1.51
C ALA A 52 -27.63 -9.02 1.56
N THR A 53 -27.41 -7.73 1.35
CA THR A 53 -28.48 -6.73 1.15
C THR A 53 -28.88 -6.65 -0.32
N ASP A 54 -30.07 -6.17 -0.63
CA ASP A 54 -30.51 -6.02 -2.03
C ASP A 54 -29.68 -4.99 -2.78
N GLY A 55 -29.22 -3.93 -2.10
CA GLY A 55 -28.24 -2.98 -2.62
C GLY A 55 -26.93 -3.66 -3.01
N ASN A 56 -26.37 -4.53 -2.15
CA ASN A 56 -25.13 -5.23 -2.45
C ASN A 56 -25.29 -6.28 -3.55
N LYS A 57 -26.43 -6.98 -3.61
CA LYS A 57 -26.73 -7.91 -4.71
C LYS A 57 -26.82 -7.17 -6.04
N LYS A 58 -27.49 -6.00 -6.07
CA LYS A 58 -27.57 -5.12 -7.23
C LYS A 58 -26.19 -4.58 -7.62
N LEU A 59 -25.34 -4.18 -6.67
CA LEU A 59 -23.97 -3.77 -6.96
C LEU A 59 -23.19 -4.91 -7.63
N LEU A 60 -23.24 -6.11 -7.05
CA LEU A 60 -22.55 -7.29 -7.58
C LEU A 60 -23.01 -7.69 -8.98
N SER A 61 -24.28 -7.47 -9.35
CA SER A 61 -24.75 -7.74 -10.71
C SER A 61 -24.07 -6.85 -11.77
N HIS A 62 -23.54 -5.69 -11.37
CA HIS A 62 -22.77 -4.78 -12.21
C HIS A 62 -21.26 -5.05 -12.18
N CYS A 63 -20.80 -6.05 -11.41
CA CYS A 63 -19.38 -6.39 -11.28
C CYS A 63 -19.12 -7.83 -11.77
N PRO A 64 -19.27 -8.12 -13.08
CA PRO A 64 -19.08 -9.45 -13.63
C PRO A 64 -17.63 -9.96 -13.44
N THR A 65 -16.65 -9.07 -13.41
CA THR A 65 -15.23 -9.42 -13.25
C THR A 65 -14.92 -10.10 -11.92
N ILE A 66 -15.58 -9.71 -10.83
CA ILE A 66 -15.35 -10.33 -9.51
C ILE A 66 -16.29 -11.50 -9.22
N THR A 67 -17.41 -11.59 -9.95
CA THR A 67 -18.45 -12.62 -9.72
C THR A 67 -18.33 -13.81 -10.68
N LYS A 68 -17.88 -13.59 -11.92
CA LYS A 68 -17.93 -14.60 -13.00
C LYS A 68 -16.56 -14.94 -13.58
N SER A 69 -15.57 -14.05 -13.44
CA SER A 69 -14.25 -14.28 -14.03
C SER A 69 -13.31 -15.04 -13.08
N LYS A 70 -12.50 -15.92 -13.66
CA LYS A 70 -11.36 -16.53 -12.97
C LYS A 70 -10.13 -15.64 -13.15
N TYR A 71 -9.35 -15.49 -12.09
CA TYR A 71 -8.02 -14.91 -12.19
C TYR A 71 -7.06 -15.96 -12.71
N TYR A 72 -6.37 -15.67 -13.81
CA TYR A 72 -5.38 -16.56 -14.41
C TYR A 72 -3.98 -15.97 -14.25
N PRO A 73 -3.20 -16.40 -13.24
CA PRO A 73 -1.85 -15.89 -13.09
C PRO A 73 -0.98 -16.35 -14.27
N PRO A 74 0.03 -15.54 -14.67
CA PRO A 74 1.09 -16.01 -15.54
C PRO A 74 1.72 -17.29 -14.98
N TRP A 75 2.08 -18.26 -15.82
CA TRP A 75 2.55 -19.58 -15.36
C TRP A 75 3.79 -19.55 -14.46
N ARG A 76 4.59 -18.47 -14.52
CA ARG A 76 5.76 -18.26 -13.64
C ARG A 76 5.40 -17.61 -12.29
N LEU A 77 4.21 -17.03 -12.17
CA LEU A 77 3.71 -16.29 -11.01
C LEU A 77 2.52 -17.02 -10.39
N PHE A 78 2.63 -18.33 -10.26
CA PHE A 78 1.54 -19.24 -9.86
C PHE A 78 1.21 -19.20 -8.36
N ASN A 79 1.90 -18.39 -7.56
CA ASN A 79 1.60 -18.17 -6.15
C ASN A 79 1.84 -16.71 -5.75
N GLY A 80 1.22 -16.30 -4.64
CA GLY A 80 1.28 -14.93 -4.13
C GLY A 80 2.69 -14.43 -3.84
N HIS A 81 3.60 -15.29 -3.34
CA HIS A 81 4.96 -14.86 -3.05
C HIS A 81 5.72 -14.44 -4.31
N LEU A 82 5.65 -15.26 -5.37
CA LEU A 82 6.29 -14.94 -6.65
C LEU A 82 5.65 -13.71 -7.30
N GLN A 83 4.34 -13.53 -7.17
CA GLN A 83 3.64 -12.34 -7.64
C GLN A 83 4.15 -11.08 -6.93
N THR A 84 4.20 -11.09 -5.58
CA THR A 84 4.69 -9.96 -4.79
C THR A 84 6.15 -9.64 -5.10
N VAL A 85 7.02 -10.66 -5.12
CA VAL A 85 8.45 -10.47 -5.42
C VAL A 85 8.62 -9.93 -6.83
N ARG A 86 7.92 -10.48 -7.83
CA ARG A 86 8.00 -9.95 -9.20
C ARG A 86 7.56 -8.50 -9.26
N PHE A 87 6.46 -8.16 -8.60
CA PHE A 87 5.90 -6.81 -8.64
C PHE A 87 6.80 -5.79 -7.94
N ALA A 88 7.48 -6.18 -6.85
CA ALA A 88 8.43 -5.33 -6.14
C ALA A 88 9.64 -4.89 -7.00
N TYR A 89 9.95 -5.64 -8.07
CA TYR A 89 11.03 -5.32 -9.02
C TYR A 89 10.51 -4.98 -10.42
N ASP A 90 9.19 -4.79 -10.60
CA ASP A 90 8.62 -4.51 -11.91
C ASP A 90 8.52 -3.00 -12.16
N GLU A 91 9.43 -2.49 -12.98
CA GLU A 91 9.47 -1.07 -13.36
C GLU A 91 8.61 -0.75 -14.60
N ARG A 92 7.95 -1.76 -15.21
CA ARG A 92 7.21 -1.63 -16.47
C ARG A 92 5.80 -1.05 -16.28
N GLY A 93 5.70 0.06 -15.55
CA GLY A 93 4.45 0.76 -15.30
C GLY A 93 4.13 1.85 -16.33
N PRO A 94 2.86 2.28 -16.44
CA PRO A 94 2.50 3.43 -17.26
C PRO A 94 3.14 4.71 -16.71
N ASN A 95 3.57 5.63 -17.58
CA ASN A 95 4.11 6.92 -17.13
C ASN A 95 2.96 7.84 -16.72
N ILE A 96 3.02 8.34 -15.49
CA ILE A 96 2.06 9.28 -14.93
C ILE A 96 2.81 10.57 -14.59
N ASN A 97 2.33 11.69 -15.11
CA ASN A 97 2.84 13.00 -14.76
C ASN A 97 2.10 13.49 -13.52
N TYR A 98 2.84 14.09 -12.57
CA TYR A 98 2.28 14.55 -11.31
C TYR A 98 2.56 16.03 -11.11
N LYS A 99 1.60 16.73 -10.52
CA LYS A 99 1.82 18.04 -9.90
C LYS A 99 1.85 17.87 -8.39
N ARG A 100 3.03 18.06 -7.80
CA ARG A 100 3.24 17.92 -6.36
C ARG A 100 2.79 19.16 -5.61
N GLN A 101 1.93 18.94 -4.62
CA GLN A 101 1.56 19.93 -3.62
C GLN A 101 2.10 19.50 -2.25
N LEU A 102 2.83 20.37 -1.56
CA LEU A 102 3.24 20.17 -0.17
C LEU A 102 2.17 20.71 0.76
N MET A 103 1.75 19.90 1.74
CA MET A 103 0.78 20.28 2.74
C MET A 103 1.43 20.29 4.12
N LYS A 104 1.46 21.47 4.74
CA LYS A 104 1.88 21.63 6.14
C LYS A 104 0.78 21.12 7.07
N LEU A 105 1.21 20.40 8.10
CA LEU A 105 0.37 19.77 9.11
C LEU A 105 0.39 20.62 10.39
N PRO A 106 -0.59 20.45 11.30
CA PRO A 106 -0.68 21.26 12.53
C PRO A 106 0.56 21.18 13.44
N ASP A 107 1.27 20.06 13.40
CA ASP A 107 2.50 19.83 14.17
C ASP A 107 3.75 20.43 13.50
N GLY A 108 3.61 21.13 12.37
CA GLY A 108 4.73 21.66 11.57
C GLY A 108 5.35 20.64 10.60
N GLY A 109 4.86 19.40 10.59
CA GLY A 109 5.23 18.38 9.63
C GLY A 109 4.74 18.68 8.22
N VAL A 110 5.19 17.87 7.25
CA VAL A 110 4.80 17.99 5.85
C VAL A 110 4.44 16.63 5.26
N VAL A 111 3.29 16.54 4.61
CA VAL A 111 2.97 15.48 3.64
C VAL A 111 2.99 16.05 2.22
N SER A 112 3.11 15.19 1.21
CA SER A 112 2.93 15.60 -0.19
C SER A 112 1.71 14.95 -0.82
N LEU A 113 1.02 15.73 -1.64
CA LEU A 113 -0.09 15.32 -2.49
C LEU A 113 0.39 15.36 -3.94
N ASP A 114 0.55 14.19 -4.55
CA ASP A 114 0.91 14.09 -5.96
C ASP A 114 -0.36 13.92 -6.79
N TRP A 115 -0.78 15.03 -7.41
CA TRP A 115 -1.96 15.06 -8.27
C TRP A 115 -1.61 14.58 -9.65
N ALA A 116 -2.22 13.48 -10.09
CA ALA A 116 -1.97 12.91 -11.39
C ALA A 116 -2.65 13.75 -12.48
N LEU A 117 -1.88 14.17 -13.49
CA LEU A 117 -2.39 14.96 -14.59
C LEU A 117 -3.15 14.07 -15.58
N LEU A 118 -4.36 14.50 -15.96
CA LEU A 118 -5.14 13.83 -17.00
C LEU A 118 -4.44 14.00 -18.36
N HIS A 119 -4.44 12.93 -19.17
CA HIS A 119 -3.65 12.80 -20.41
C HIS A 119 -4.08 13.73 -21.56
N ASP A 120 -5.05 14.63 -21.32
CA ASP A 120 -5.69 15.48 -22.35
C ASP A 120 -5.29 16.97 -22.27
N GLN A 121 -4.29 17.29 -21.46
CA GLN A 121 -3.66 18.61 -21.49
C GLN A 121 -2.48 18.51 -22.47
N ASN A 122 -2.46 19.33 -23.52
CA ASN A 122 -1.38 19.52 -24.50
C ASN A 122 -0.07 20.02 -23.84
N VAL A 123 0.39 19.33 -22.80
CA VAL A 123 1.61 19.60 -22.06
C VAL A 123 2.62 18.61 -22.64
N PRO A 124 3.71 19.09 -23.28
CA PRO A 124 4.82 18.23 -23.65
C PRO A 124 5.20 17.39 -22.44
N ASN A 125 5.57 16.11 -22.63
CA ASN A 125 6.02 15.17 -21.59
C ASN A 125 7.12 15.74 -20.66
N GLN A 126 6.73 16.66 -19.81
CA GLN A 126 7.53 17.39 -18.84
C GLN A 126 6.66 17.42 -17.60
N VAL A 127 7.03 16.53 -16.69
CA VAL A 127 7.25 16.77 -15.26
C VAL A 127 7.01 15.40 -14.61
N THR A 128 8.02 14.54 -14.72
CA THR A 128 8.28 13.48 -13.75
C THR A 128 9.02 14.05 -12.53
N ASP A 129 8.80 15.32 -12.19
CA ASP A 129 9.58 15.96 -11.12
C ASP A 129 8.98 15.64 -9.75
N LEU A 130 9.18 14.39 -9.35
CA LEU A 130 9.22 14.00 -7.94
C LEU A 130 10.37 14.72 -7.19
N ASN A 131 11.28 15.35 -7.95
CA ASN A 131 12.43 16.12 -7.45
C ASN A 131 12.22 17.63 -7.51
N SER A 132 11.12 18.13 -8.10
CA SER A 132 10.81 19.56 -8.10
C SER A 132 10.33 19.96 -6.71
N SER A 133 10.81 21.09 -6.22
CA SER A 133 10.33 21.70 -4.98
C SER A 133 8.82 21.87 -5.08
N GLY A 134 8.07 21.00 -4.39
CA GLY A 134 6.61 21.01 -4.45
C GLY A 134 6.04 22.36 -4.02
N SER A 135 4.93 22.77 -4.62
CA SER A 135 4.28 24.04 -4.25
C SER A 135 3.42 23.86 -3.01
N SER A 136 3.40 24.83 -2.10
CA SER A 136 2.39 24.88 -1.04
C SER A 136 1.04 25.43 -1.50
N SER A 137 0.96 25.93 -2.75
CA SER A 137 -0.27 26.48 -3.30
C SER A 137 -1.28 25.39 -3.65
N TRP A 138 -2.56 25.72 -3.48
CA TRP A 138 -3.66 24.88 -3.94
C TRP A 138 -3.69 24.78 -5.45
N LEU A 139 -4.08 23.62 -5.98
CA LEU A 139 -4.27 23.43 -7.41
C LEU A 139 -5.57 24.08 -7.88
N PRO A 140 -5.54 24.97 -8.88
CA PRO A 140 -6.75 25.61 -9.40
C PRO A 140 -7.59 24.67 -10.29
N ASP A 141 -6.95 23.68 -10.92
CA ASP A 141 -7.55 22.84 -11.97
C ASP A 141 -8.25 21.57 -11.43
N VAL A 142 -8.47 21.48 -10.12
CA VAL A 142 -9.22 20.37 -9.52
C VAL A 142 -10.71 20.67 -9.66
N GLU A 143 -11.40 19.89 -10.48
CA GLU A 143 -12.82 20.06 -10.77
C GLU A 143 -13.67 19.44 -9.64
N PRO A 144 -14.49 20.24 -8.91
CA PRO A 144 -15.31 19.72 -7.80
C PRO A 144 -16.34 18.67 -8.22
N THR A 145 -16.82 18.73 -9.46
CA THR A 145 -17.86 17.84 -9.99
C THR A 145 -17.31 16.52 -10.53
N ARG A 146 -15.99 16.40 -10.71
CA ARG A 146 -15.36 15.19 -11.25
C ARG A 146 -15.00 14.24 -10.10
N ARG A 147 -15.32 12.97 -10.29
CA ARG A 147 -15.03 11.90 -9.32
C ARG A 147 -13.55 11.87 -8.98
N THR A 148 -13.25 11.74 -7.69
CA THR A 148 -11.88 11.90 -7.19
C THR A 148 -11.48 10.72 -6.31
N VAL A 149 -10.31 10.15 -6.58
CA VAL A 149 -9.69 9.11 -5.73
C VAL A 149 -8.48 9.68 -5.02
N ILE A 150 -8.42 9.48 -3.70
CA ILE A 150 -7.19 9.59 -2.93
C ILE A 150 -6.58 8.20 -2.73
N LEU A 151 -5.33 8.03 -3.18
CA LEU A 151 -4.59 6.77 -3.07
C LEU A 151 -3.59 6.84 -1.91
N LEU A 152 -3.57 5.79 -1.09
CA LEU A 152 -2.62 5.59 0.01
C LEU A 152 -1.66 4.44 -0.33
N PRO A 153 -0.38 4.75 -0.61
CA PRO A 153 0.65 3.73 -0.83
C PRO A 153 0.92 2.86 0.40
N GLY A 154 1.63 1.75 0.17
CA GLY A 154 2.13 0.87 1.23
C GLY A 154 3.37 1.42 1.95
N LEU A 155 3.93 0.59 2.84
CA LEU A 155 5.12 0.91 3.64
C LEU A 155 6.29 1.38 2.76
N THR A 156 6.85 2.57 3.05
CA THR A 156 7.96 3.21 2.31
C THR A 156 7.68 3.52 0.82
N GLY A 157 6.47 3.27 0.33
CA GLY A 157 6.09 3.49 -1.06
C GLY A 157 5.60 4.91 -1.33
N GLY A 158 5.20 5.18 -2.57
CA GLY A 158 4.75 6.49 -3.01
C GLY A 158 4.03 6.50 -4.35
N SER A 159 3.75 7.69 -4.88
CA SER A 159 3.29 7.92 -6.25
C SER A 159 4.11 7.26 -7.38
N PRO A 160 5.44 7.00 -7.25
CA PRO A 160 6.21 6.38 -8.34
C PRO A 160 5.98 4.87 -8.47
N GLU A 161 5.33 4.26 -7.48
CA GLU A 161 5.14 2.81 -7.42
C GLU A 161 4.27 2.31 -8.57
N ASN A 162 4.65 1.17 -9.15
CA ASN A 162 3.98 0.64 -10.34
C ASN A 162 2.49 0.32 -10.07
N TYR A 163 2.14 -0.18 -8.88
CA TYR A 163 0.74 -0.49 -8.55
C TYR A 163 -0.11 0.79 -8.44
N ILE A 164 0.48 1.88 -7.93
CA ILE A 164 -0.17 3.19 -7.88
C ILE A 164 -0.37 3.71 -9.30
N ARG A 165 0.69 3.75 -10.12
CA ARG A 165 0.65 4.25 -11.50
C ARG A 165 -0.32 3.46 -12.38
N SER A 166 -0.33 2.13 -12.26
CA SER A 166 -1.24 1.25 -12.99
C SER A 166 -2.70 1.46 -12.57
N THR A 167 -2.96 1.70 -11.27
CA THR A 167 -4.30 2.04 -10.77
C THR A 167 -4.75 3.39 -11.32
N ILE A 168 -3.88 4.40 -11.26
CA ILE A 168 -4.16 5.75 -11.76
C ILE A 168 -4.43 5.74 -13.26
N ALA A 169 -3.61 5.05 -14.06
CA ALA A 169 -3.83 4.96 -15.51
C ALA A 169 -5.24 4.44 -15.83
N ARG A 170 -5.67 3.38 -15.13
CA ARG A 170 -7.01 2.81 -15.33
C ARG A 170 -8.13 3.75 -14.84
N LEU A 171 -7.91 4.50 -13.76
CA LEU A 171 -8.86 5.49 -13.25
C LEU A 171 -8.98 6.69 -14.19
N HIS A 172 -7.86 7.13 -14.78
CA HIS A 172 -7.83 8.20 -15.78
C HIS A 172 -8.59 7.83 -17.05
N GLU A 173 -8.46 6.58 -17.53
CA GLU A 173 -9.28 6.06 -18.65
C GLU A 173 -10.78 6.11 -18.36
N LEU A 174 -11.17 6.13 -17.08
CA LEU A 174 -12.56 6.23 -16.62
C LEU A 174 -12.96 7.68 -16.26
N GLY A 175 -12.08 8.66 -16.49
CA GLY A 175 -12.32 10.08 -16.23
C GLY A 175 -12.22 10.50 -14.75
N TRP A 176 -11.58 9.71 -13.89
CA TRP A 176 -11.40 10.06 -12.48
C TRP A 176 -10.17 10.94 -12.25
N GLN A 177 -10.29 11.91 -11.35
CA GLN A 177 -9.14 12.63 -10.79
C GLN A 177 -8.45 11.74 -9.75
N CYS A 178 -7.14 11.72 -9.76
CA CYS A 178 -6.36 10.93 -8.81
C CYS A 178 -5.36 11.79 -8.07
N VAL A 179 -5.32 11.66 -6.75
CA VAL A 179 -4.30 12.25 -5.88
C VAL A 179 -3.67 11.18 -5.02
N VAL A 180 -2.34 11.15 -4.95
CA VAL A 180 -1.61 10.23 -4.07
C VAL A 180 -1.19 10.98 -2.82
N LEU A 181 -1.60 10.50 -1.65
CA LEU A 181 -1.07 11.00 -0.38
C LEU A 181 0.21 10.24 -0.05
N ASN A 182 1.36 10.90 -0.23
CA ASN A 182 2.62 10.35 0.22
C ASN A 182 2.84 10.71 1.69
N ALA A 183 3.18 9.71 2.49
CA ALA A 183 3.52 9.90 3.89
C ALA A 183 4.82 10.72 4.07
N ARG A 184 5.02 11.24 5.28
CA ARG A 184 6.24 11.96 5.67
C ARG A 184 7.49 11.14 5.32
N GLY A 185 8.47 11.73 4.64
CA GLY A 185 9.68 11.03 4.19
C GLY A 185 9.52 10.14 2.95
N CYS A 186 8.30 9.76 2.56
CA CYS A 186 8.08 8.92 1.38
C CYS A 186 8.04 9.73 0.08
N ALA A 187 8.46 9.13 -1.03
CA ALA A 187 8.47 9.77 -2.35
C ALA A 187 9.19 11.13 -2.39
N ASN A 188 10.28 11.30 -1.64
CA ASN A 188 10.99 12.59 -1.46
C ASN A 188 10.17 13.68 -0.76
N THR A 189 9.16 13.31 0.03
CA THR A 189 8.47 14.25 0.91
C THR A 189 9.41 14.67 2.05
N PRO A 190 9.62 15.97 2.30
CA PRO A 190 10.49 16.42 3.37
C PRO A 190 10.03 15.95 4.75
N VAL A 191 11.00 15.70 5.65
CA VAL A 191 10.75 15.47 7.07
C VAL A 191 11.22 16.71 7.84
N THR A 192 10.26 17.50 8.32
CA THR A 192 10.50 18.80 8.99
C THR A 192 10.34 18.74 10.51
N THR A 193 9.88 17.61 11.03
CA THR A 193 9.61 17.38 12.45
C THR A 193 10.02 15.97 12.83
N ALA A 194 10.23 15.72 14.12
CA ALA A 194 10.51 14.40 14.68
C ALA A 194 9.26 13.51 14.75
N GLN A 195 8.53 13.44 13.64
CA GLN A 195 7.27 12.72 13.48
C GLN A 195 7.26 12.09 12.10
N LEU A 196 7.00 10.78 12.05
CA LEU A 196 6.92 10.00 10.81
C LEU A 196 5.49 9.47 10.62
N PHE A 197 5.37 8.36 9.92
CA PHE A 197 4.13 7.63 9.68
C PHE A 197 4.26 6.20 10.22
N CYS A 198 3.13 5.57 10.54
CA CYS A 198 3.08 4.16 10.90
C CYS A 198 1.70 3.58 10.54
N SER A 199 1.55 2.26 10.68
CA SER A 199 0.32 1.56 10.28
C SER A 199 -0.90 1.95 11.14
N ALA A 200 -0.67 2.46 12.36
CA ALA A 200 -1.72 2.83 13.30
C ALA A 200 -2.06 4.33 13.30
N TYR A 201 -1.27 5.17 12.61
CA TYR A 201 -1.42 6.63 12.68
C TYR A 201 -2.33 7.17 11.58
N THR A 202 -3.45 7.78 11.99
CA THR A 202 -4.50 8.29 11.09
C THR A 202 -4.53 9.81 10.97
N GLY A 203 -3.74 10.53 11.80
CA GLY A 203 -3.79 11.99 11.91
C GLY A 203 -3.55 12.71 10.58
N ASP A 204 -2.52 12.29 9.84
CA ASP A 204 -2.18 12.92 8.55
C ASP A 204 -3.29 12.72 7.51
N LEU A 205 -3.84 11.50 7.39
CA LEU A 205 -4.95 11.22 6.47
C LEU A 205 -6.18 12.04 6.84
N ARG A 206 -6.57 12.04 8.12
CA ARG A 206 -7.72 12.79 8.63
C ARG A 206 -7.61 14.27 8.28
N TYR A 207 -6.46 14.86 8.57
CA TYR A 207 -6.22 16.28 8.27
C TYR A 207 -6.31 16.55 6.77
N VAL A 208 -5.62 15.77 5.94
CA VAL A 208 -5.63 15.92 4.48
C VAL A 208 -7.04 15.84 3.92
N LEU A 209 -7.82 14.82 4.31
CA LEU A 209 -9.20 14.64 3.84
C LEU A 209 -10.08 15.85 4.18
N GLN A 210 -9.97 16.36 5.41
CA GLN A 210 -10.71 17.55 5.84
C GLN A 210 -10.30 18.79 5.02
N GLN A 211 -9.01 19.01 4.80
CA GLN A 211 -8.53 20.14 4.01
C GLN A 211 -8.95 20.05 2.55
N LEU A 212 -8.86 18.87 1.94
CA LEU A 212 -9.31 18.64 0.57
C LEU A 212 -10.81 18.86 0.41
N SER A 213 -11.61 18.28 1.31
CA SER A 213 -13.06 18.45 1.31
C SER A 213 -13.46 19.92 1.48
N LYS A 214 -12.83 20.64 2.41
CA LYS A 214 -13.08 22.07 2.66
C LYS A 214 -12.63 22.95 1.49
N LYS A 215 -11.53 22.60 0.82
CA LYS A 215 -11.01 23.43 -0.28
C LYS A 215 -11.83 23.24 -1.55
N TYR A 216 -12.02 21.99 -1.94
CA TYR A 216 -12.55 21.66 -3.27
C TYR A 216 -14.05 21.45 -3.29
N HIS A 217 -14.69 21.23 -2.14
CA HIS A 217 -16.14 21.01 -2.07
C HIS A 217 -16.60 19.97 -3.09
N PHE A 218 -15.93 18.81 -3.13
CA PHE A 218 -16.28 17.73 -4.05
C PHE A 218 -17.79 17.47 -3.99
N THR A 219 -18.45 17.47 -5.14
CA THR A 219 -19.88 17.20 -5.20
C THR A 219 -20.15 15.76 -4.75
N GLN A 220 -21.41 15.40 -4.48
CA GLN A 220 -21.80 14.08 -3.97
C GLN A 220 -21.38 12.88 -4.85
N GLU A 221 -20.72 13.12 -5.99
CA GLU A 221 -20.09 12.08 -6.79
C GLU A 221 -18.69 11.71 -6.27
N ALA A 222 -18.63 10.60 -5.53
CA ALA A 222 -17.45 9.76 -5.30
C ALA A 222 -16.12 10.47 -4.98
N PHE A 223 -15.95 10.97 -3.74
CA PHE A 223 -14.61 11.15 -3.15
C PHE A 223 -14.24 9.84 -2.44
N VAL A 224 -13.38 9.03 -3.08
CA VAL A 224 -13.11 7.64 -2.66
C VAL A 224 -11.68 7.48 -2.18
N GLY A 225 -11.50 6.78 -1.05
CA GLY A 225 -10.18 6.37 -0.57
C GLY A 225 -9.78 5.00 -1.11
N VAL A 226 -8.54 4.85 -1.59
CA VAL A 226 -7.99 3.53 -1.96
C VAL A 226 -6.67 3.34 -1.23
N GLY A 227 -6.61 2.34 -0.35
CA GLY A 227 -5.38 2.00 0.37
C GLY A 227 -4.75 0.72 -0.14
N PHE A 228 -3.41 0.63 -0.08
CA PHE A 228 -2.66 -0.58 -0.39
C PHE A 228 -1.78 -0.99 0.79
N SER A 229 -1.82 -2.26 1.19
CA SER A 229 -0.98 -2.80 2.28
C SER A 229 -1.10 -1.93 3.55
N MET A 230 -0.01 -1.37 4.07
CA MET A 230 -0.05 -0.43 5.20
C MET A 230 -1.04 0.73 5.00
N GLY A 231 -1.13 1.31 3.79
CA GLY A 231 -2.10 2.37 3.48
C GLY A 231 -3.56 1.90 3.57
N SER A 232 -3.83 0.61 3.35
CA SER A 232 -5.14 0.02 3.64
C SER A 232 -5.44 -0.02 5.14
N ASN A 233 -4.45 -0.33 5.96
CA ASN A 233 -4.64 -0.40 7.41
C ASN A 233 -4.94 0.98 7.98
N VAL A 234 -4.16 1.99 7.57
CA VAL A 234 -4.41 3.40 7.93
C VAL A 234 -5.81 3.84 7.49
N LEU A 235 -6.20 3.56 6.25
CA LEU A 235 -7.51 3.93 5.72
C LEU A 235 -8.66 3.27 6.49
N VAL A 236 -8.59 1.96 6.73
CA VAL A 236 -9.66 1.24 7.44
C VAL A 236 -9.74 1.66 8.91
N LYS A 237 -8.59 1.87 9.56
CA LYS A 237 -8.54 2.40 10.93
C LYS A 237 -9.18 3.79 11.01
N TYR A 238 -8.81 4.69 10.10
CA TYR A 238 -9.41 6.02 10.01
C TYR A 238 -10.93 5.96 9.83
N LEU A 239 -11.44 5.08 8.97
CA LEU A 239 -12.89 4.93 8.76
C LEU A 239 -13.59 4.39 10.02
N GLY A 240 -12.94 3.53 10.80
CA GLY A 240 -13.45 3.06 12.09
C GLY A 240 -13.50 4.16 13.15
N GLU A 241 -12.50 5.04 13.18
CA GLU A 241 -12.41 6.16 14.13
C GLU A 241 -13.36 7.32 13.81
N ASP A 242 -13.46 7.71 12.52
CA ASP A 242 -14.23 8.88 12.11
C ASP A 242 -15.69 8.55 11.76
N GLY A 243 -15.97 7.30 11.34
CA GLY A 243 -17.31 6.88 10.94
C GLY A 243 -17.95 7.85 9.95
N ASP A 244 -19.15 8.34 10.30
CA ASP A 244 -19.94 9.25 9.48
C ASP A 244 -19.34 10.67 9.34
N GLN A 245 -18.28 11.01 10.08
CA GLN A 245 -17.58 12.29 9.92
C GLN A 245 -16.59 12.30 8.75
N THR A 246 -16.36 11.15 8.10
CA THR A 246 -15.49 11.09 6.95
C THR A 246 -16.09 11.83 5.74
N PRO A 247 -15.31 12.62 4.98
CA PRO A 247 -15.78 13.18 3.72
C PRO A 247 -15.77 12.15 2.58
N LEU A 248 -15.26 10.93 2.83
CA LEU A 248 -15.22 9.87 1.83
C LEU A 248 -16.60 9.26 1.63
N THR A 249 -17.04 9.16 0.38
CA THR A 249 -18.30 8.49 0.03
C THR A 249 -18.12 6.98 -0.18
N GLY A 250 -16.88 6.49 -0.13
CA GLY A 250 -16.54 5.08 -0.28
C GLY A 250 -15.04 4.83 -0.10
N ALA A 251 -14.68 3.58 0.13
CA ALA A 251 -13.29 3.18 0.31
C ALA A 251 -13.00 1.77 -0.23
N ILE A 252 -11.77 1.56 -0.68
CA ILE A 252 -11.27 0.27 -1.17
C ILE A 252 -9.99 -0.07 -0.40
N SER A 253 -9.99 -1.26 0.21
CA SER A 253 -8.87 -1.79 0.99
C SER A 253 -8.24 -2.97 0.24
N VAL A 254 -6.99 -2.81 -0.18
CA VAL A 254 -6.25 -3.80 -0.98
C VAL A 254 -5.07 -4.36 -0.19
N GLY A 255 -5.14 -5.65 0.15
CA GLY A 255 -4.05 -6.36 0.82
C GLY A 255 -3.79 -5.90 2.26
N ASN A 256 -4.85 -5.58 3.00
CA ASN A 256 -4.79 -5.00 4.34
C ASN A 256 -4.14 -5.93 5.40
N PRO A 257 -3.04 -5.53 6.06
CA PRO A 257 -2.49 -6.22 7.23
C PRO A 257 -3.29 -5.87 8.50
N PHE A 258 -4.60 -6.15 8.50
CA PHE A 258 -5.56 -5.70 9.52
C PHE A 258 -5.19 -6.10 10.96
N ASP A 259 -4.56 -7.27 11.14
CA ASP A 259 -4.03 -7.73 12.42
C ASP A 259 -2.50 -7.72 12.38
N LEU A 260 -1.91 -6.63 12.87
CA LEU A 260 -0.46 -6.44 12.86
C LEU A 260 0.25 -7.49 13.71
N THR A 261 -0.34 -7.92 14.83
CA THR A 261 0.21 -8.95 15.71
C THR A 261 0.35 -10.28 14.97
N ILE A 262 -0.71 -10.73 14.28
CA ILE A 262 -0.68 -11.95 13.46
C ILE A 262 0.27 -11.78 12.26
N CYS A 263 0.29 -10.62 11.62
CA CYS A 263 1.21 -10.33 10.52
C CYS A 263 2.68 -10.40 10.96
N SER A 264 3.03 -9.81 12.12
CA SER A 264 4.36 -9.86 12.72
C SER A 264 4.80 -11.29 12.99
N ALA A 265 3.93 -12.07 13.64
CA ALA A 265 4.19 -13.48 13.93
C ALA A 265 4.41 -14.29 12.64
N ASN A 266 3.67 -13.99 11.57
CA ASN A 266 3.85 -14.65 10.27
C ASN A 266 5.15 -14.24 9.56
N PHE A 267 5.60 -12.99 9.69
CA PHE A 267 6.91 -12.55 9.17
C PHE A 267 8.06 -13.30 9.84
N GLY A 268 8.01 -13.43 11.17
CA GLY A 268 9.01 -14.18 11.95
C GLY A 268 8.85 -15.70 11.88
N GLY A 269 7.67 -16.21 11.55
CA GLY A 269 7.29 -17.63 11.71
C GLY A 269 7.92 -18.61 10.72
N SER A 270 8.49 -18.15 9.61
CA SER A 270 9.27 -19.01 8.71
C SER A 270 10.58 -18.36 8.30
N LEU A 271 11.64 -19.16 8.14
CA LEU A 271 12.94 -18.67 7.70
C LEU A 271 12.85 -17.96 6.35
N PHE A 272 12.01 -18.45 5.43
CA PHE A 272 11.75 -17.79 4.16
C PHE A 272 11.17 -16.38 4.35
N ASN A 273 10.10 -16.23 5.14
CA ASN A 273 9.48 -14.93 5.36
C ASN A 273 10.42 -13.94 6.05
N ARG A 274 11.18 -14.42 7.04
CA ARG A 274 12.16 -13.62 7.77
C ARG A 274 13.29 -13.13 6.86
N MET A 275 13.83 -14.01 6.00
CA MET A 275 14.94 -13.67 5.12
C MET A 275 14.54 -12.87 3.89
N THR A 276 13.27 -12.92 3.47
CA THR A 276 12.77 -12.22 2.28
C THR A 276 11.99 -10.96 2.67
N TYR A 277 10.79 -11.10 3.22
CA TYR A 277 9.91 -9.97 3.52
C TYR A 277 10.42 -9.11 4.67
N ASP A 278 10.60 -9.70 5.84
CA ASP A 278 10.91 -8.94 7.07
C ASP A 278 12.23 -8.17 6.92
N LYS A 279 13.28 -8.87 6.47
CA LYS A 279 14.58 -8.26 6.17
C LYS A 279 14.48 -7.16 5.11
N ALA A 280 13.75 -7.37 4.00
CA ALA A 280 13.64 -6.37 2.95
C ALA A 280 12.86 -5.13 3.41
N LEU A 281 11.75 -5.31 4.13
CA LEU A 281 10.95 -4.22 4.67
C LEU A 281 11.73 -3.41 5.70
N ASN A 282 12.45 -4.08 6.61
CA ASN A 282 13.32 -3.42 7.58
C ASN A 282 14.46 -2.64 6.89
N ASN A 283 15.07 -3.23 5.87
CA ASN A 283 16.08 -2.52 5.08
C ASN A 283 15.51 -1.26 4.42
N ASN A 284 14.31 -1.35 3.84
CA ASN A 284 13.64 -0.19 3.24
C ASN A 284 13.32 0.90 4.26
N LEU A 285 12.91 0.53 5.48
CA LEU A 285 12.65 1.47 6.58
C LEU A 285 13.93 2.20 7.01
N ARG A 286 15.02 1.46 7.25
CA ARG A 286 16.32 2.07 7.59
C ARG A 286 16.85 2.94 6.46
N GLU A 287 16.75 2.47 5.22
CA GLU A 287 17.17 3.22 4.03
C GLU A 287 16.34 4.51 3.87
N LEU A 288 15.03 4.45 4.10
CA LEU A 288 14.19 5.63 4.10
C LEU A 288 14.65 6.62 5.17
N PHE A 289 14.76 6.16 6.41
CA PHE A 289 15.05 6.96 7.59
C PHE A 289 16.41 7.65 7.54
N PHE A 290 17.48 6.93 7.19
CA PHE A 290 18.84 7.47 7.19
C PHE A 290 19.25 8.13 5.89
N ASN A 291 18.78 7.64 4.74
CA ASN A 291 19.36 8.00 3.45
C ASN A 291 18.39 8.76 2.55
N LYS A 292 17.19 8.21 2.30
CA LYS A 292 16.28 8.80 1.30
C LYS A 292 15.62 10.09 1.75
N CYS A 293 15.19 10.15 3.01
CA CYS A 293 14.56 11.37 3.57
C CYS A 293 15.38 12.04 4.66
N ASP A 294 16.50 11.42 5.07
CA ASP A 294 17.43 11.96 6.06
C ASP A 294 16.71 12.41 7.35
N ALA A 295 15.71 11.63 7.75
CA ALA A 295 14.89 11.89 8.92
C ALA A 295 15.72 11.89 10.21
N ALA A 296 16.81 11.12 10.25
CA ALA A 296 17.69 10.97 11.41
C ALA A 296 18.12 12.33 12.03
N LYS A 297 18.32 13.37 11.21
CA LYS A 297 18.63 14.73 11.67
C LYS A 297 17.57 15.31 12.61
N GLN A 298 16.30 15.01 12.37
CA GLN A 298 15.21 15.45 13.24
C GLN A 298 15.17 14.67 14.57
N PHE A 299 15.90 13.56 14.67
CA PHE A 299 15.89 12.65 15.82
C PHE A 299 17.19 12.66 16.65
N GLU A 300 18.21 13.43 16.32
CA GLU A 300 19.53 13.43 16.99
C GLU A 300 19.45 13.66 18.52
N ASN A 301 18.43 14.37 19.00
CA ASN A 301 18.20 14.64 20.43
C ASN A 301 16.78 14.25 20.87
N TYR A 302 16.12 13.36 20.13
CA TYR A 302 14.76 12.97 20.47
C TYR A 302 14.75 12.01 21.67
N PRO A 303 13.97 12.28 22.74
CA PRO A 303 13.97 11.45 23.94
C PRO A 303 13.65 9.98 23.66
N GLY A 304 14.52 9.08 24.13
CA GLY A 304 14.34 7.63 24.02
C GLY A 304 14.74 7.02 22.67
N VAL A 305 15.14 7.83 21.68
CA VAL A 305 15.58 7.33 20.37
C VAL A 305 17.10 7.22 20.32
N ASP A 306 17.59 6.01 20.02
CA ASP A 306 19.01 5.72 19.78
C ASP A 306 19.23 5.40 18.29
N LEU A 307 19.94 6.29 17.59
CA LEU A 307 20.21 6.15 16.16
C LEU A 307 21.08 4.93 15.83
N GLU A 308 22.01 4.54 16.71
CA GLU A 308 22.85 3.36 16.49
C GLU A 308 22.04 2.07 16.71
N ALA A 309 21.14 2.06 17.69
CA ALA A 309 20.19 0.96 17.86
C ALA A 309 19.29 0.77 16.63
N ILE A 310 18.77 1.86 16.05
CA ILE A 310 17.96 1.81 14.82
C ILE A 310 18.78 1.24 13.65
N LYS A 311 20.04 1.65 13.48
CA LYS A 311 20.92 1.07 12.45
C LYS A 311 21.11 -0.43 12.62
N ALA A 312 21.15 -0.93 13.86
CA ALA A 312 21.38 -2.33 14.17
C ALA A 312 20.15 -3.25 14.01
N THR A 313 18.96 -2.68 13.81
CA THR A 313 17.69 -3.43 13.65
C THR A 313 17.74 -4.44 12.51
N ARG A 314 17.12 -5.61 12.71
CA ARG A 314 17.13 -6.72 11.74
C ARG A 314 15.74 -7.07 11.24
N THR A 315 14.71 -6.79 12.03
CA THR A 315 13.30 -7.03 11.72
C THR A 315 12.50 -5.73 11.74
N VAL A 316 11.34 -5.71 11.08
CA VAL A 316 10.41 -4.58 11.14
C VAL A 316 9.99 -4.32 12.59
N ARG A 317 9.81 -5.39 13.38
CA ARG A 317 9.47 -5.26 14.80
C ARG A 317 10.61 -4.64 15.62
N ASP A 318 11.87 -4.93 15.31
CA ASP A 318 13.01 -4.27 15.97
C ASP A 318 13.01 -2.76 15.65
N PHE A 319 12.73 -2.39 14.39
CA PHE A 319 12.59 -1.00 13.98
C PHE A 319 11.44 -0.31 14.71
N ASP A 320 10.29 -0.99 14.81
CA ASP A 320 9.15 -0.44 15.53
C ASP A 320 9.42 -0.28 17.03
N ASP A 321 10.16 -1.20 17.64
CA ASP A 321 10.52 -1.14 19.06
C ASP A 321 11.60 -0.09 19.36
N THR A 322 12.46 0.25 18.38
CA THR A 322 13.55 1.22 18.56
C THR A 322 13.19 2.65 18.13
N LEU A 323 12.21 2.80 17.23
CA LEU A 323 11.77 4.10 16.73
C LEU A 323 10.26 4.31 16.89
N THR A 324 9.44 3.49 16.23
CA THR A 324 7.98 3.73 16.10
C THR A 324 7.30 3.90 17.46
N LYS A 325 7.61 3.07 18.45
CA LYS A 325 6.98 3.18 19.78
C LYS A 325 7.25 4.53 20.45
N TYR A 326 8.46 5.07 20.32
CA TYR A 326 8.84 6.34 20.94
C TYR A 326 8.19 7.51 20.22
N VAL A 327 8.25 7.51 18.89
CA VAL A 327 7.69 8.58 18.04
C VAL A 327 6.17 8.70 18.20
N PHE A 328 5.49 7.58 18.41
CA PHE A 328 4.03 7.53 18.57
C PHE A 328 3.57 7.32 20.02
N HIS A 329 4.48 7.44 20.98
CA HIS A 329 4.21 7.40 22.42
C HIS A 329 3.49 6.12 22.91
N TYR A 330 3.89 4.96 22.38
CA TYR A 330 3.50 3.66 22.89
C TYR A 330 4.49 3.17 23.95
N ASP A 331 3.97 2.62 25.06
CA ASP A 331 4.80 2.07 26.14
C ASP A 331 5.62 0.86 25.67
N THR A 332 5.00 -0.01 24.87
CA THR A 332 5.66 -1.17 24.27
C THR A 332 5.36 -1.27 22.78
N VAL A 333 6.21 -2.01 22.05
CA VAL A 333 5.93 -2.37 20.66
C VAL A 333 4.65 -3.22 20.53
N ASP A 334 4.28 -3.98 21.56
CA ASP A 334 3.03 -4.74 21.54
C ASP A 334 1.81 -3.83 21.65
N ASP A 335 1.89 -2.73 22.41
CA ASP A 335 0.82 -1.72 22.45
C ASP A 335 0.62 -1.08 21.07
N TYR A 336 1.71 -0.81 20.35
CA TYR A 336 1.63 -0.36 18.96
C TYR A 336 0.95 -1.39 18.05
N TYR A 337 1.33 -2.67 18.12
CA TYR A 337 0.76 -3.72 17.27
C TYR A 337 -0.70 -4.04 17.63
N ASN A 338 -1.07 -3.84 18.91
CA ASN A 338 -2.41 -4.00 19.43
C ASN A 338 -3.26 -2.73 19.34
N ALA A 339 -2.71 -1.61 18.83
CA ALA A 339 -3.45 -0.38 18.53
C ALA A 339 -4.38 -0.60 17.31
N ARG A 340 -5.29 -1.57 17.45
CA ARG A 340 -6.39 -1.85 16.56
C ARG A 340 -7.36 -0.68 16.68
N GLY A 341 -7.67 -0.02 15.58
CA GLY A 341 -8.82 0.88 15.53
C GLY A 341 -10.10 0.08 15.39
N LEU A 342 -10.56 -0.50 16.51
CA LEU A 342 -11.91 -0.99 16.65
C LEU A 342 -12.63 -0.21 17.75
#